data_AF-A0A7W7H4U1-F1
#
_entry.id   AF-A0A7W7H4U1-F1
#
_cell.length_a   1.000
_cell.length_b   1.000
_cell.length_c   1.000
_cell.angle_alpha   90.00
_cell.angle_beta   90.00
_cell.angle_gamma   90.00
#
_symmetry.space_group_name_H-M   'P 1'
#
loop_
_entity.id
_entity.type
_entity.pdbx_description
1 polymer ?
#
loop_
_entity_poly.entity_id
_entity_poly.type
_entity_poly.pdbx_seq_one_letter_code
_entity_poly.pdbx_strand_id
1 'polypeptide(L)'
;MKVIEGRLIETPLEAGVERRAFGEFVGPHGELASYAFGWATAHEQDVARLTVGIGAGNPGGGSFHAIIFSKDGSYACSLVDEPFERVPEGGPDLTAAEARAHEDLPFIWWVVDRVMERDRRARWMKHWLLGTTSIQTAEVFARTEPILYVSHDADDGLWQLIGASDADPATGRISHLHHAVEHDPTLLDVLDLEPGESAYRSGPHTPWTSEPSA
;
A
#
# COMPACT_ATOMS: atom_id res chain seq x y z
N MET A 1 17.82 -0.46 9.53
CA MET A 1 16.97 0.26 8.56
C MET A 1 15.52 0.16 9.01
N LYS A 2 14.73 1.23 8.89
CA LYS A 2 13.33 1.29 9.32
C LYS A 2 12.49 2.13 8.36
N VAL A 3 11.25 1.71 8.13
CA VAL A 3 10.18 2.52 7.54
C VAL A 3 9.23 2.87 8.68
N ILE A 4 8.95 4.15 8.86
CA ILE A 4 8.14 4.68 9.95
C ILE A 4 6.88 5.28 9.34
N GLU A 5 5.75 4.60 9.54
CA GLU A 5 4.46 5.08 9.07
C GLU A 5 4.07 6.37 9.82
N GLY A 6 3.85 7.44 9.07
CA GLY A 6 3.32 8.71 9.55
C GLY A 6 1.80 8.78 9.37
N ARG A 7 1.28 10.00 9.16
CA ARG A 7 -0.17 10.22 8.99
C ARG A 7 -0.70 9.60 7.69
N LEU A 8 -1.95 9.15 7.74
CA LEU A 8 -2.80 8.87 6.58
C LEU A 8 -3.90 9.92 6.54
N ILE A 9 -4.08 10.57 5.39
CA ILE A 9 -5.15 11.55 5.15
C ILE A 9 -6.09 10.96 4.12
N GLU A 10 -7.38 10.95 4.43
CA GLU A 10 -8.44 10.53 3.52
C GLU A 10 -9.36 11.72 3.24
N THR A 11 -9.48 12.09 1.96
CA THR A 11 -10.32 13.19 1.50
C THR A 11 -11.45 12.64 0.65
N PRO A 12 -12.72 12.81 1.05
CA PRO A 12 -13.86 12.41 0.22
C PRO A 12 -13.87 13.16 -1.12
N LEU A 13 -14.09 12.42 -2.20
CA LEU A 13 -14.33 12.93 -3.56
C LEU A 13 -15.79 12.66 -3.94
N GLU A 14 -16.30 13.31 -5.00
CA GLU A 14 -17.65 13.04 -5.51
C GLU A 14 -17.88 11.57 -5.88
N ALA A 15 -16.83 10.89 -6.37
CA ALA A 15 -16.89 9.51 -6.83
C ALA A 15 -15.85 8.59 -6.15
N GLY A 16 -15.50 8.84 -4.89
CA GLY A 16 -14.56 7.97 -4.16
C GLY A 16 -13.84 8.67 -3.01
N VAL A 17 -12.64 8.20 -2.69
CA VAL A 17 -11.79 8.76 -1.63
C VAL A 17 -10.38 8.93 -2.19
N GLU A 18 -9.81 10.12 -2.02
CA GLU A 18 -8.39 10.36 -2.22
C GLU A 18 -7.64 10.05 -0.93
N ARG A 19 -6.55 9.29 -1.02
CA ARG A 19 -5.72 8.90 0.11
C ARG A 19 -4.32 9.42 -0.07
N ARG A 20 -3.74 9.94 1.01
CA ARG A 20 -2.34 10.38 1.08
C ARG A 20 -1.68 9.87 2.34
N ALA A 21 -0.72 8.99 2.19
CA ALA A 21 0.08 8.41 3.25
C ALA A 21 1.44 9.11 3.30
N PHE A 22 1.90 9.43 4.50
CA PHE A 22 3.20 10.06 4.75
C PHE A 22 4.03 9.16 5.66
N GLY A 23 5.35 9.23 5.58
CA GLY A 23 6.22 8.53 6.52
C GLY A 23 7.68 8.93 6.37
N GLU A 24 8.51 8.31 7.21
CA GLU A 24 9.95 8.53 7.26
C GLU A 24 10.69 7.22 7.02
N PHE A 25 11.83 7.33 6.37
CA PHE A 25 12.75 6.25 6.11
C PHE A 25 14.08 6.51 6.83
N VAL A 26 14.57 5.53 7.58
CA VAL A 26 15.88 5.58 8.25
C VAL A 26 16.75 4.43 7.76
N GLY A 27 17.83 4.76 7.06
CA GLY A 27 18.82 3.84 6.52
C GLY A 27 19.68 3.16 7.60
N PRO A 28 20.49 2.15 7.23
CA PRO A 28 21.34 1.41 8.17
C PRO A 28 22.44 2.28 8.80
N HIS A 29 22.86 3.37 8.15
CA HIS A 29 23.89 4.28 8.66
C HIS A 29 23.31 5.63 9.12
N GLY A 30 21.98 5.72 9.23
CA GLY A 30 21.30 6.95 9.66
C GLY A 30 20.92 7.89 8.51
N GLU A 31 21.01 7.43 7.26
CA GLU A 31 20.47 8.15 6.11
C GLU A 31 18.97 8.40 6.31
N LEU A 32 18.50 9.63 6.10
CA LEU A 32 17.11 10.01 6.35
C LEU A 32 16.44 10.45 5.05
N ALA A 33 15.23 9.96 4.82
CA ALA A 33 14.37 10.42 3.75
C ALA A 33 12.92 10.49 4.24
N SER A 34 12.17 11.51 3.81
CA SER A 34 10.73 11.55 4.00
C SER A 34 10.04 11.12 2.73
N TYR A 35 8.88 10.46 2.86
CA TYR A 35 8.09 10.06 1.70
C TYR A 35 6.61 10.38 1.88
N ALA A 36 5.94 10.54 0.75
CA ALA A 36 4.49 10.59 0.66
C ALA A 36 4.02 9.84 -0.58
N PHE A 37 2.98 9.02 -0.47
CA PHE A 37 2.30 8.42 -1.62
C PHE A 37 0.79 8.57 -1.53
N GLY A 38 0.11 8.55 -2.67
CA GLY A 38 -1.34 8.70 -2.70
C GLY A 38 -1.99 8.03 -3.89
N TRP A 39 -3.24 7.65 -3.69
CA TRP A 39 -4.10 7.00 -4.68
C TRP A 39 -5.55 7.41 -4.45
N ALA A 40 -6.38 7.24 -5.46
CA ALA A 40 -7.78 7.63 -5.38
C ALA A 40 -8.67 6.60 -6.08
N THR A 41 -9.78 6.24 -5.45
CA THR A 41 -10.71 5.23 -6.00
C THR A 41 -11.58 5.75 -7.16
N ALA A 42 -11.53 7.05 -7.44
CA ALA A 42 -12.43 7.75 -8.36
C ALA A 42 -11.87 8.01 -9.77
N HIS A 43 -10.58 7.78 -10.01
CA HIS A 43 -9.91 8.24 -11.24
C HIS A 43 -9.89 7.18 -12.34
N GLU A 44 -10.11 7.61 -13.60
CA GLU A 44 -10.09 6.76 -14.80
C GLU A 44 -8.72 6.13 -15.11
N GLN A 45 -7.66 6.53 -14.42
CA GLN A 45 -6.32 5.96 -14.53
C GLN A 45 -5.88 5.48 -13.16
N ASP A 46 -5.74 4.16 -13.00
CA ASP A 46 -5.21 3.50 -11.80
C ASP A 46 -3.71 3.77 -11.68
N VAL A 47 -3.38 4.99 -11.28
CA VAL A 47 -2.02 5.45 -11.05
C VAL A 47 -1.94 6.08 -9.67
N ALA A 48 -1.02 5.57 -8.85
CA ALA A 48 -0.65 6.21 -7.60
C ALA A 48 0.48 7.22 -7.83
N ARG A 49 0.59 8.20 -6.95
CA ARG A 49 1.65 9.23 -6.97
C ARG A 49 2.55 9.04 -5.76
N LEU A 50 3.82 9.41 -5.92
CA LEU A 50 4.86 9.26 -4.90
C LEU A 50 5.77 10.48 -4.91
N THR A 51 6.18 10.90 -3.72
CA THR A 51 7.32 11.79 -3.51
C THR A 51 8.27 11.19 -2.48
N VAL A 52 9.57 11.27 -2.76
CA VAL A 52 10.63 11.00 -1.79
C VAL A 52 11.52 12.24 -1.72
N GLY A 53 11.73 12.75 -0.51
CA GLY A 53 12.55 13.93 -0.26
C GLY A 53 13.76 13.59 0.59
N ILE A 54 14.91 14.18 0.25
CA ILE A 54 16.17 14.03 0.98
C ILE A 54 16.90 15.36 1.12
N GLY A 55 17.73 15.46 2.17
CA GLY A 55 18.71 16.51 2.30
C GLY A 55 18.13 17.91 2.51
N ALA A 56 16.99 18.05 3.21
CA ALA A 56 16.38 19.34 3.52
C ALA A 56 17.43 20.36 4.02
N GLY A 57 17.45 21.53 3.38
CA GLY A 57 18.37 22.62 3.71
C GLY A 57 19.81 22.45 3.19
N ASN A 58 20.13 21.37 2.48
CA ASN A 58 21.44 21.16 1.86
C ASN A 58 21.40 21.35 0.33
N PRO A 59 22.46 21.90 -0.29
CA PRO A 59 22.51 22.12 -1.75
C PRO A 59 22.39 20.86 -2.61
N GLY A 60 22.70 19.68 -2.05
CA GLY A 60 22.53 18.38 -2.71
C GLY A 60 21.22 17.66 -2.39
N GLY A 61 20.30 18.31 -1.68
CA GLY A 61 18.97 17.77 -1.40
C GLY A 61 18.00 17.99 -2.55
N GLY A 62 16.88 17.25 -2.55
CA GLY A 62 15.87 17.34 -3.59
C GLY A 62 14.60 16.58 -3.22
N SER A 63 13.52 16.90 -3.94
CA SER A 63 12.26 16.17 -3.90
C SER A 63 12.04 15.46 -5.24
N PHE A 64 11.89 14.14 -5.18
CA PHE A 64 11.79 13.26 -6.34
C PHE A 64 10.34 12.81 -6.49
N HIS A 65 9.73 13.07 -7.64
CA HIS A 65 8.34 12.74 -7.89
C HIS A 65 8.23 11.60 -8.91
N ALA A 66 7.35 10.65 -8.60
CA ALA A 66 7.09 9.51 -9.47
C ALA A 66 5.61 9.16 -9.48
N ILE A 67 5.20 8.49 -10.56
CA ILE A 67 3.96 7.75 -10.61
C ILE A 67 4.24 6.25 -10.43
N ILE A 68 3.28 5.55 -9.84
CA ILE A 68 3.27 4.10 -9.65
C ILE A 68 2.07 3.56 -10.42
N PHE A 69 2.31 2.63 -11.34
CA PHE A 69 1.29 2.11 -12.24
C PHE A 69 1.41 0.60 -12.38
N SER A 70 0.32 -0.09 -12.71
CA SER A 70 0.37 -1.53 -12.96
C SER A 70 1.12 -1.83 -14.26
N LYS A 71 1.96 -2.87 -14.24
CA LYS A 71 2.72 -3.34 -15.39
C LYS A 71 2.98 -4.83 -15.25
N ASP A 72 2.54 -5.61 -16.23
CA ASP A 72 2.81 -7.05 -16.36
C ASP A 72 2.48 -7.86 -15.09
N GLY A 73 1.35 -7.57 -14.44
CA GLY A 73 0.91 -8.25 -13.20
C GLY A 73 1.65 -7.80 -11.93
N SER A 74 2.52 -6.79 -12.04
CA SER A 74 3.20 -6.14 -10.93
C SER A 74 3.01 -4.61 -11.03
N TYR A 75 3.83 -3.85 -10.31
CA TYR A 75 3.88 -2.40 -10.42
C TYR A 75 5.22 -1.93 -11.00
N ALA A 76 5.21 -0.76 -11.61
CA ALA A 76 6.39 -0.03 -12.04
C ALA A 76 6.30 1.42 -11.59
N CYS A 77 7.47 2.06 -11.48
CA CYS A 77 7.58 3.47 -11.14
C CYS A 77 8.17 4.25 -12.33
N SER A 78 7.70 5.48 -12.54
CA SER A 78 8.30 6.41 -13.50
C SER A 78 8.41 7.80 -12.90
N LEU A 79 9.58 8.42 -13.04
CA LEU A 79 9.78 9.83 -12.67
C LEU A 79 8.90 10.74 -13.52
N VAL A 80 8.36 11.78 -12.90
CA VAL A 80 7.49 12.79 -13.53
C VAL A 80 7.90 14.20 -13.11
N ASP A 81 7.54 15.19 -13.93
CA ASP A 81 7.84 16.59 -13.65
C ASP A 81 6.82 17.22 -12.68
N GLU A 82 5.59 16.69 -12.63
CA GLU A 82 4.51 17.19 -11.80
C GLU A 82 4.76 16.84 -10.32
N PRO A 83 4.92 17.82 -9.42
CA PRO A 83 5.07 17.55 -8.00
C PRO A 83 3.81 16.93 -7.41
N PHE A 84 3.98 15.97 -6.50
CA PHE A 84 2.85 15.35 -5.81
C PHE A 84 2.64 15.94 -4.41
N GLU A 85 3.62 15.80 -3.51
CA GLU A 85 3.50 16.26 -2.13
C GLU A 85 4.82 16.81 -1.61
N ARG A 86 4.73 17.79 -0.70
CA ARG A 86 5.92 18.26 0.03
C ARG A 86 6.14 17.42 1.28
N VAL A 87 7.39 17.02 1.48
CA VAL A 87 7.80 16.16 2.58
C VAL A 87 8.90 16.81 3.42
N PRO A 88 9.00 16.53 4.74
CA PRO A 88 9.91 17.25 5.64
C PRO A 88 11.37 17.30 5.20
N GLU A 89 11.92 16.17 4.79
CA GLU A 89 13.31 16.08 4.32
C GLU A 89 13.49 16.51 2.86
N GLY A 90 12.44 17.01 2.20
CA GLY A 90 12.50 17.42 0.80
C GLY A 90 13.25 18.73 0.54
N GLY A 91 14.08 18.72 -0.49
CA GLY A 91 14.65 19.91 -1.12
C GLY A 91 13.75 20.50 -2.22
N PRO A 92 14.32 21.25 -3.18
CA PRO A 92 13.56 21.72 -4.35
C PRO A 92 12.93 20.54 -5.11
N ASP A 93 11.73 20.77 -5.66
CA ASP A 93 11.05 19.83 -6.55
C ASP A 93 11.88 19.65 -7.84
N LEU A 94 12.41 18.44 -8.06
CA LEU A 94 13.23 18.13 -9.21
C LEU A 94 12.33 17.70 -10.38
N THR A 95 12.63 18.19 -11.58
CA THR A 95 12.06 17.62 -12.81
C THR A 95 12.52 16.18 -12.99
N ALA A 96 11.82 15.40 -13.80
CA ALA A 96 12.20 14.03 -14.11
C ALA A 96 13.58 13.96 -14.79
N ALA A 97 14.00 15.00 -15.52
CA ALA A 97 15.34 15.06 -16.12
C ALA A 97 16.43 15.31 -15.06
N GLU A 98 16.20 16.25 -14.15
CA GLU A 98 17.12 16.54 -13.04
C GLU A 98 17.22 15.35 -12.09
N ALA A 99 16.10 14.72 -11.74
CA ALA A 99 16.06 13.51 -10.93
C ALA A 99 16.87 12.36 -11.57
N ARG A 100 16.78 12.17 -12.90
CA ARG A 100 17.60 11.17 -13.63
C ARG A 100 19.10 11.46 -13.60
N ALA A 101 19.48 12.72 -13.51
CA ALA A 101 20.87 13.15 -13.44
C ALA A 101 21.42 13.23 -11.99
N HIS A 102 20.54 13.12 -10.98
CA HIS A 102 20.91 13.26 -9.57
C HIS A 102 21.70 12.05 -9.07
N GLU A 103 22.79 12.29 -8.33
CA GLU A 103 23.68 11.22 -7.86
C GLU A 103 23.00 10.25 -6.88
N ASP A 104 22.10 10.77 -6.05
CA ASP A 104 21.33 9.96 -5.09
C ASP A 104 20.14 9.19 -5.68
N LEU A 105 19.88 9.25 -6.99
CA LEU A 105 18.76 8.52 -7.58
C LEU A 105 18.73 7.01 -7.24
N PRO A 106 19.86 6.28 -7.20
CA PRO A 106 19.87 4.89 -6.75
C PRO A 106 19.42 4.74 -5.28
N PHE A 107 19.78 5.67 -4.40
CA PHE A 107 19.30 5.69 -3.03
C PHE A 107 17.80 5.94 -2.97
N ILE A 108 17.28 6.86 -3.78
CA ILE A 108 15.84 7.13 -3.87
C ILE A 108 15.08 5.87 -4.28
N TRP A 109 15.50 5.16 -5.32
CA TRP A 109 14.82 3.91 -5.71
C TRP A 109 14.89 2.85 -4.62
N TRP A 110 16.01 2.75 -3.92
CA TRP A 110 16.11 1.87 -2.78
C TRP A 110 15.14 2.26 -1.66
N VAL A 111 14.95 3.55 -1.37
CA VAL A 111 13.89 4.01 -0.43
C VAL A 111 12.51 3.57 -0.92
N VAL A 112 12.19 3.77 -2.20
CA VAL A 112 10.91 3.36 -2.79
C VAL A 112 10.67 1.86 -2.60
N ASP A 113 11.65 1.02 -2.93
CA ASP A 113 11.54 -0.44 -2.76
C ASP A 113 11.20 -0.80 -1.30
N ARG A 114 11.87 -0.14 -0.34
CA ARG A 114 11.66 -0.41 1.09
C ARG A 114 10.32 0.08 1.61
N VAL A 115 9.84 1.23 1.13
CA VAL A 115 8.49 1.73 1.43
C VAL A 115 7.43 0.78 0.87
N MET A 116 7.57 0.36 -0.38
CA MET A 116 6.64 -0.56 -1.03
C MET A 116 6.63 -1.96 -0.41
N GLU A 117 7.73 -2.36 0.22
CA GLU A 117 7.86 -3.63 0.96
C GLU A 117 7.30 -3.53 2.38
N ARG A 118 7.49 -2.41 3.10
CA ARG A 118 7.26 -2.35 4.57
C ARG A 118 6.11 -1.48 5.03
N ASP A 119 5.72 -0.45 4.29
CA ASP A 119 4.59 0.39 4.68
C ASP A 119 3.28 -0.37 4.38
N ARG A 120 2.50 -0.67 5.43
CA ARG A 120 1.25 -1.44 5.27
C ARG A 120 0.26 -0.74 4.36
N ARG A 121 0.28 0.60 4.34
CA ARG A 121 -0.58 1.41 3.47
C ARG A 121 -0.11 1.36 2.02
N ALA A 122 1.19 1.15 1.77
CA ALA A 122 1.70 0.93 0.43
C ALA A 122 1.26 -0.45 -0.09
N ARG A 123 1.18 -1.48 0.77
CA ARG A 123 0.59 -2.78 0.40
C ARG A 123 -0.90 -2.64 0.04
N TRP A 124 -1.65 -1.88 0.84
CA TRP A 124 -3.05 -1.58 0.50
C TRP A 124 -3.19 -0.87 -0.85
N MET A 125 -2.39 0.18 -1.08
CA MET A 125 -2.31 0.86 -2.37
C MET A 125 -1.94 -0.11 -3.51
N LYS A 126 -1.01 -1.05 -3.31
CA LYS A 126 -0.68 -2.08 -4.32
C LYS A 126 -1.89 -2.97 -4.63
N HIS A 127 -2.65 -3.41 -3.64
CA HIS A 127 -3.86 -4.21 -3.89
C HIS A 127 -4.96 -3.43 -4.61
N TRP A 128 -5.05 -2.12 -4.37
CA TRP A 128 -5.87 -1.22 -5.18
C TRP A 128 -5.36 -1.16 -6.62
N LEU A 129 -4.07 -0.86 -6.81
CA LEU A 129 -3.43 -0.66 -8.10
C LEU A 129 -3.49 -1.90 -9.01
N LEU A 130 -3.35 -3.08 -8.42
CA LEU A 130 -3.35 -4.36 -9.13
C LEU A 130 -4.76 -4.97 -9.25
N GLY A 131 -5.78 -4.31 -8.68
CA GLY A 131 -7.15 -4.84 -8.68
C GLY A 131 -7.27 -6.21 -8.00
N THR A 132 -6.45 -6.49 -6.97
CA THR A 132 -6.36 -7.82 -6.35
C THR A 132 -7.74 -8.32 -5.96
N THR A 133 -8.09 -9.50 -6.45
CA THR A 133 -9.37 -10.15 -6.21
C THR A 133 -9.35 -10.90 -4.87
N SER A 134 -10.48 -10.89 -4.19
CA SER A 134 -10.76 -11.69 -3.00
C SER A 134 -12.12 -12.38 -3.14
N ILE A 135 -12.26 -13.55 -2.53
CA ILE A 135 -13.54 -14.20 -2.25
C ILE A 135 -13.90 -14.01 -0.78
N GLN A 136 -15.17 -13.71 -0.53
CA GLN A 136 -15.70 -13.48 0.80
C GLN A 136 -16.89 -14.40 1.05
N THR A 137 -17.08 -14.81 2.31
CA THR A 137 -18.36 -15.37 2.74
C THR A 137 -19.50 -14.37 2.53
N ALA A 138 -20.71 -14.85 2.28
CA ALA A 138 -21.85 -13.99 1.96
C ALA A 138 -22.16 -13.00 3.10
N GLU A 139 -21.97 -13.42 4.35
CA GLU A 139 -22.19 -12.67 5.57
C GLU A 139 -21.15 -11.56 5.76
N VAL A 140 -19.87 -11.85 5.48
CA VAL A 140 -18.80 -10.84 5.46
C VAL A 140 -19.08 -9.81 4.37
N PHE A 141 -19.43 -10.26 3.16
CA PHE A 141 -19.75 -9.37 2.05
C PHE A 141 -20.97 -8.48 2.34
N ALA A 142 -22.01 -9.05 2.97
CA ALA A 142 -23.19 -8.33 3.42
C ALA A 142 -22.95 -7.48 4.69
N ARG A 143 -21.75 -7.57 5.29
CA ARG A 143 -21.35 -6.88 6.52
C ARG A 143 -22.20 -7.24 7.74
N THR A 144 -22.76 -8.44 7.75
CA THR A 144 -23.48 -8.99 8.90
C THR A 144 -22.55 -9.73 9.85
N GLU A 145 -21.35 -10.11 9.40
CA GLU A 145 -20.29 -10.73 10.19
C GLU A 145 -18.94 -10.00 10.01
N PRO A 146 -18.08 -9.99 11.05
CA PRO A 146 -16.70 -9.54 10.91
C PRO A 146 -15.87 -10.59 10.17
N ILE A 147 -14.77 -10.16 9.56
CA ILE A 147 -13.75 -11.08 9.01
C ILE A 147 -13.02 -11.71 10.21
N LEU A 148 -12.97 -13.03 10.32
CA LEU A 148 -12.27 -13.72 11.42
C LEU A 148 -11.09 -14.56 10.93
N TYR A 149 -11.08 -14.89 9.64
CA TYR A 149 -10.01 -15.64 9.01
C TYR A 149 -9.69 -15.03 7.63
N VAL A 150 -8.40 -14.95 7.34
CA VAL A 150 -7.84 -14.47 6.07
C VAL A 150 -6.84 -15.51 5.58
N SER A 151 -6.91 -15.89 4.32
CA SER A 151 -5.86 -16.68 3.68
C SER A 151 -5.49 -16.12 2.32
N HIS A 152 -4.23 -16.32 1.96
CA HIS A 152 -3.73 -16.11 0.60
C HIS A 152 -3.47 -17.49 0.02
N ASP A 153 -4.34 -17.95 -0.88
CA ASP A 153 -4.29 -19.33 -1.38
C ASP A 153 -2.99 -19.62 -2.15
N ALA A 154 -2.41 -20.81 -1.94
CA ALA A 154 -1.14 -21.20 -2.56
C ALA A 154 -1.27 -21.59 -4.04
N ASP A 155 -2.43 -22.12 -4.44
CA ASP A 155 -2.64 -22.72 -5.75
C ASP A 155 -3.10 -21.67 -6.77
N ASP A 156 -4.02 -20.78 -6.38
CA ASP A 156 -4.59 -19.78 -7.29
C ASP A 156 -4.27 -18.32 -6.92
N GLY A 157 -3.62 -18.07 -5.78
CA GLY A 157 -3.28 -16.73 -5.29
C GLY A 157 -4.49 -15.91 -4.88
N LEU A 158 -5.68 -16.51 -4.75
CA LEU A 158 -6.89 -15.83 -4.36
C LEU A 158 -6.89 -15.55 -2.86
N TRP A 159 -7.27 -14.32 -2.51
CA TRP A 159 -7.47 -13.95 -1.11
C TRP A 159 -8.84 -14.42 -0.63
N GLN A 160 -8.91 -15.06 0.52
CA GLN A 160 -10.17 -15.51 1.10
C GLN A 160 -10.44 -14.78 2.42
N LEU A 161 -11.65 -14.25 2.58
CA LEU A 161 -12.09 -13.52 3.77
C LEU A 161 -13.33 -14.20 4.37
N ILE A 162 -13.16 -14.82 5.53
CA ILE A 162 -14.16 -15.73 6.11
C ILE A 162 -14.64 -15.20 7.46
N GLY A 163 -15.95 -15.25 7.67
CA GLY A 163 -16.63 -14.85 8.91
C GLY A 163 -16.70 -15.96 9.95
N ALA A 164 -17.74 -15.92 10.77
CA ALA A 164 -18.05 -16.95 11.76
C ALA A 164 -18.89 -18.09 11.16
N SER A 165 -19.68 -17.78 10.14
CA SER A 165 -20.46 -18.78 9.40
C SER A 165 -19.56 -19.68 8.54
N ASP A 166 -19.98 -20.93 8.35
CA ASP A 166 -19.27 -21.90 7.53
C ASP A 166 -19.09 -21.38 6.09
N ALA A 167 -17.87 -21.50 5.56
CA ALA A 167 -17.59 -21.11 4.19
C ALA A 167 -18.20 -22.12 3.20
N ASP A 168 -19.29 -21.73 2.53
CA ASP A 168 -19.85 -22.46 1.39
C ASP A 168 -19.32 -21.87 0.07
N PRO A 169 -18.48 -22.60 -0.70
CA PRO A 169 -17.96 -22.15 -1.99
C PRO A 169 -19.06 -21.74 -2.99
N ALA A 170 -20.27 -22.30 -2.90
CA ALA A 170 -21.38 -21.97 -3.80
C ALA A 170 -21.99 -20.58 -3.52
N THR A 171 -21.78 -20.03 -2.32
CA THR A 171 -22.34 -18.73 -1.91
C THR A 171 -21.29 -17.63 -1.83
N GLY A 172 -20.02 -17.96 -2.07
CA GLY A 172 -18.92 -17.00 -2.08
C GLY A 172 -19.20 -15.77 -2.96
N ARG A 173 -18.68 -14.63 -2.53
CA ARG A 173 -18.80 -13.35 -3.23
C ARG A 173 -17.43 -12.86 -3.62
N ILE A 174 -17.27 -12.52 -4.89
CA ILE A 174 -16.02 -11.99 -5.43
C ILE A 174 -16.06 -10.46 -5.36
N SER A 175 -14.99 -9.86 -4.83
CA SER A 175 -14.78 -8.41 -4.81
C SER A 175 -13.28 -8.10 -4.83
N HIS A 176 -12.91 -6.83 -4.94
CA HIS A 176 -11.52 -6.42 -4.74
C HIS A 176 -11.15 -6.39 -3.26
N LEU A 177 -9.94 -6.86 -2.93
CA LEU A 177 -9.43 -6.93 -1.56
C LEU A 177 -9.33 -5.56 -0.90
N HIS A 178 -8.98 -4.52 -1.67
CA HIS A 178 -8.81 -3.17 -1.13
C HIS A 178 -10.10 -2.58 -0.55
N HIS A 179 -11.29 -3.02 -1.01
CA HIS A 179 -12.57 -2.62 -0.42
C HIS A 179 -12.81 -3.24 0.96
N ALA A 180 -12.28 -4.44 1.21
CA ALA A 180 -12.38 -5.04 2.54
C ALA A 180 -11.60 -4.22 3.56
N VAL A 181 -10.43 -3.69 3.18
CA VAL A 181 -9.59 -2.82 4.04
C VAL A 181 -10.31 -1.51 4.40
N GLU A 182 -11.15 -0.99 3.50
CA GLU A 182 -11.97 0.21 3.77
C GLU A 182 -13.00 -0.02 4.90
N HIS A 183 -13.45 -1.27 5.08
CA HIS A 183 -14.42 -1.64 6.10
C HIS A 183 -13.78 -2.17 7.37
N ASP A 184 -12.63 -2.83 7.22
CA ASP A 184 -11.83 -3.36 8.31
C ASP A 184 -10.35 -2.97 8.14
N PRO A 185 -9.94 -1.80 8.67
CA PRO A 185 -8.57 -1.33 8.57
C PRO A 185 -7.55 -2.22 9.27
N THR A 186 -7.97 -3.12 10.16
CA THR A 186 -7.05 -4.07 10.81
C THR A 186 -6.47 -5.08 9.81
N LEU A 187 -7.08 -5.23 8.63
CA LEU A 187 -6.52 -6.05 7.55
C LEU A 187 -5.14 -5.58 7.11
N LEU A 188 -4.78 -4.31 7.32
CA LEU A 188 -3.43 -3.80 7.06
C LEU A 188 -2.33 -4.62 7.76
N ASP A 189 -2.65 -5.29 8.86
CA ASP A 189 -1.73 -6.14 9.62
C ASP A 189 -1.45 -7.49 8.97
N VAL A 190 -2.20 -7.87 7.92
CA VAL A 190 -2.13 -9.20 7.27
C VAL A 190 -2.07 -9.11 5.75
N LEU A 191 -1.92 -7.92 5.16
CA LEU A 191 -1.72 -7.75 3.71
C LEU A 191 -0.33 -8.22 3.23
N ASP A 192 0.50 -8.73 4.13
CA ASP A 192 1.81 -9.27 3.84
C ASP A 192 1.89 -10.79 3.80
N LEU A 193 0.77 -11.49 4.01
CA LEU A 193 0.68 -12.94 3.86
C LEU A 193 1.20 -13.37 2.48
N GLU A 194 2.17 -14.29 2.50
CA GLU A 194 2.65 -14.96 1.29
C GLU A 194 1.62 -16.01 0.83
N PRO A 195 1.64 -16.43 -0.45
CA PRO A 195 0.79 -17.53 -0.91
C PRO A 195 0.99 -18.80 -0.04
N GLY A 196 -0.10 -19.37 0.43
CA GLY A 196 -0.16 -20.48 1.38
C GLY A 196 -0.26 -20.08 2.85
N GLU A 197 -0.08 -18.80 3.19
CA GLU A 197 -0.21 -18.33 4.56
C GLU A 197 -1.64 -17.92 4.91
N SER A 198 -1.95 -17.95 6.21
CA SER A 198 -3.22 -17.50 6.74
C SER A 198 -3.07 -16.77 8.06
N ALA A 199 -4.10 -16.02 8.43
CA ALA A 199 -4.20 -15.37 9.72
C ALA A 199 -5.63 -15.46 10.25
N TYR A 200 -5.77 -15.57 11.57
CA TYR A 200 -7.06 -15.59 12.24
C TYR A 200 -7.09 -14.65 13.44
N ARG A 201 -8.30 -14.31 13.89
CA ARG A 201 -8.53 -13.54 15.11
C ARG A 201 -9.82 -13.99 15.78
N SER A 202 -9.93 -13.81 17.09
CA SER A 202 -11.11 -14.26 17.86
C SER A 202 -12.29 -13.28 17.83
N GLY A 203 -12.09 -12.05 17.33
CA GLY A 203 -13.14 -11.06 17.13
C GLY A 203 -12.66 -9.81 16.36
N PRO A 204 -13.56 -8.89 16.01
CA PRO A 204 -13.26 -7.72 15.16
C PRO A 204 -12.24 -6.72 15.71
N HIS A 205 -11.89 -6.82 16.98
CA HIS A 205 -10.96 -5.91 17.66
C HIS A 205 -9.78 -6.64 18.30
N THR A 206 -9.64 -7.93 18.03
CA THR A 206 -8.51 -8.73 18.54
C THR A 206 -7.40 -8.76 17.50
N PRO A 207 -6.12 -8.74 17.90
CA PRO A 207 -5.00 -8.84 16.98
C PRO A 207 -5.08 -10.11 16.13
N TRP A 208 -4.55 -10.02 14.91
CA TRP A 208 -4.36 -11.17 14.04
C TRP A 208 -3.25 -12.07 14.57
N THR A 209 -3.44 -13.38 14.43
CA THR A 209 -2.43 -14.41 14.66
C THR A 209 -2.15 -15.08 13.33
N SER A 210 -0.96 -14.89 12.80
CA SER A 210 -0.52 -15.55 11.56
C SER A 210 -0.15 -16.99 11.84
N GLU A 211 -0.58 -17.88 10.94
CA GLU A 211 -0.14 -19.26 10.89
C GLU A 211 0.69 -19.46 9.60
N PRO A 212 1.97 -19.86 9.72
CA PRO A 212 2.75 -20.24 8.55
C PRO A 212 2.16 -21.50 7.92
N SER A 213 2.30 -21.64 6.60
CA SER A 213 1.94 -22.87 5.90
C SER A 213 2.58 -24.09 6.57
N ALA A 214 1.80 -25.15 6.74
CA ALA A 214 2.31 -26.49 7.04
C ALA A 214 3.08 -27.07 5.86
#